data_AF-A0A834F024-F1
#
_entry.id   AF-A0A834F024-F1
#
_cell.length_a   1.000
_cell.length_b   1.000
_cell.length_c   1.000
_cell.angle_alpha   90.00
_cell.angle_beta   90.00
_cell.angle_gamma   90.00
#
_symmetry.space_group_name_H-M   'P 1'
#
loop_
_entity.id
_entity.type
_entity.pdbx_description
1 polymer ?
#
loop_
_entity_poly.entity_id
_entity_poly.type
_entity_poly.pdbx_seq_one_letter_code
_entity_poly.pdbx_strand_id
1 'polypeptide(L)'
;TNDHGTMDSSSLANSSPGAIFFTSSSSSSSSSSSSSSSSSSSSSSSTDFSDSDQKLKKKRKKKKKHHHRSQKKKDKRKKKKKTKRQHSKRRARHPQEVLKRYNKVLKAFKKGRKLSVAYQKVGVDRNTIVSNAPICELAVVAPKTYKSLLVAHTPQQRLQYFAKKCLEVLQNDPNLLRDVEHQKKKGKLIPLSKKM
;
A
#
# COMPACT_ATOMS: atom_id res chain seq x y z
N THR A 1 -16.96 14.94 -65.41
CA THR A 1 -15.73 15.75 -65.33
C THR A 1 -15.70 16.34 -63.93
N ASN A 2 -14.93 15.74 -63.02
CA ASN A 2 -13.54 16.11 -62.72
C ASN A 2 -13.54 17.53 -62.09
N ASP A 3 -13.08 17.72 -60.86
CA ASP A 3 -11.69 17.43 -60.52
C ASP A 3 -11.40 16.87 -59.11
N HIS A 4 -10.21 16.27 -58.96
CA HIS A 4 -9.75 15.58 -57.75
C HIS A 4 -8.81 16.50 -56.94
N GLY A 5 -9.23 16.92 -55.74
CA GLY A 5 -8.35 17.60 -54.79
C GLY A 5 -7.36 16.63 -54.16
N THR A 6 -6.14 16.56 -54.69
CA THR A 6 -5.01 15.81 -54.11
C THR A 6 -4.41 16.52 -52.91
N MET A 7 -4.07 15.77 -51.85
CA MET A 7 -3.07 16.18 -50.86
C MET A 7 -2.15 15.01 -50.54
N ASP A 8 -0.95 15.08 -51.12
CA ASP A 8 0.22 14.30 -50.70
C ASP A 8 0.77 14.84 -49.37
N SER A 9 1.23 13.97 -48.48
CA SER A 9 2.38 14.24 -47.60
C SER A 9 2.80 13.02 -46.75
N SER A 10 4.03 12.58 -47.02
CA SER A 10 5.02 12.09 -46.06
C SER A 10 4.69 10.91 -45.10
N SER A 11 4.87 9.71 -45.64
CA SER A 11 5.91 8.75 -45.20
C SER A 11 6.46 8.87 -43.76
N LEU A 12 6.13 7.89 -42.90
CA LEU A 12 6.97 7.49 -41.77
C LEU A 12 7.22 5.97 -41.80
N ALA A 13 8.39 5.59 -42.31
CA ALA A 13 8.88 4.23 -42.22
C ALA A 13 9.41 3.97 -40.79
N ASN A 14 8.76 3.05 -40.07
CA ASN A 14 9.29 2.51 -38.82
C ASN A 14 9.77 1.07 -39.04
N SER A 15 11.07 0.93 -39.30
CA SER A 15 11.74 -0.36 -39.44
C SER A 15 11.79 -1.11 -38.10
N SER A 16 11.30 -2.34 -38.08
CA SER A 16 11.61 -3.32 -37.03
C SER A 16 13.12 -3.62 -37.01
N PRO A 17 13.69 -3.87 -35.83
CA PRO A 17 14.55 -5.04 -35.70
C PRO A 17 14.40 -5.78 -34.35
N GLY A 18 14.87 -7.04 -34.33
CA GLY A 18 15.34 -7.66 -33.09
C GLY A 18 14.45 -8.72 -32.45
N ALA A 19 14.19 -9.82 -33.16
CA ALA A 19 13.89 -11.08 -32.47
C ALA A 19 15.16 -11.55 -31.73
N ILE A 20 15.06 -11.84 -30.42
CA ILE A 20 16.09 -12.57 -29.69
C ILE A 20 15.53 -13.93 -29.24
N PHE A 21 15.92 -14.97 -29.95
CA PHE A 21 15.77 -16.35 -29.52
C PHE A 21 16.66 -16.62 -28.31
N PHE A 22 16.15 -17.35 -27.33
CA PHE A 22 16.97 -18.01 -26.32
C PHE A 22 16.84 -19.52 -26.51
N THR A 23 17.82 -20.11 -27.18
CA THR A 23 17.91 -21.55 -27.44
C THR A 23 19.00 -22.21 -26.60
N SER A 24 18.58 -23.26 -25.89
CA SER A 24 19.31 -24.53 -25.70
C SER A 24 20.66 -24.57 -24.95
N SER A 25 20.65 -25.35 -23.85
CA SER A 25 21.64 -26.41 -23.49
C SER A 25 23.13 -25.99 -23.26
N SER A 26 24.00 -26.73 -22.55
CA SER A 26 23.95 -28.13 -22.08
C SER A 26 24.83 -28.32 -20.83
N SER A 27 24.53 -29.37 -20.06
CA SER A 27 25.48 -30.34 -19.45
C SER A 27 26.91 -29.92 -19.04
N SER A 28 27.25 -30.13 -17.76
CA SER A 28 28.40 -30.98 -17.40
C SER A 28 28.33 -31.48 -15.95
N SER A 29 28.80 -32.70 -15.76
CA SER A 29 28.78 -33.48 -14.52
C SER A 29 30.12 -33.42 -13.77
N SER A 30 30.09 -33.58 -12.45
CA SER A 30 31.13 -34.34 -11.76
C SER A 30 30.59 -34.99 -10.48
N SER A 31 31.09 -36.20 -10.23
CA SER A 31 30.64 -37.15 -9.21
C SER A 31 31.70 -37.36 -8.14
N SER A 32 31.30 -37.62 -6.91
CA SER A 32 32.10 -38.42 -5.98
C SER A 32 31.25 -39.08 -4.88
N SER A 33 31.10 -40.40 -5.01
CA SER A 33 31.14 -41.33 -3.88
C SER A 33 32.53 -41.26 -3.21
N SER A 34 32.84 -41.81 -2.04
CA SER A 34 32.16 -42.74 -1.11
C SER A 34 32.35 -42.19 0.34
N SER A 35 32.29 -42.88 1.48
CA SER A 35 32.17 -44.31 1.84
C SER A 35 31.46 -44.50 3.18
N SER A 36 31.47 -45.73 3.69
CA SER A 36 31.03 -46.14 5.04
C SER A 36 32.14 -46.93 5.73
N SER A 37 32.30 -46.79 7.06
CA SER A 37 32.74 -47.90 7.91
C SER A 37 32.53 -47.63 9.41
N SER A 38 32.21 -48.72 10.13
CA SER A 38 32.26 -48.89 11.58
C SER A 38 33.74 -49.10 12.03
N SER A 39 34.14 -49.29 13.30
CA SER A 39 33.44 -49.81 14.49
C SER A 39 34.25 -49.61 15.80
N SER A 40 33.55 -49.68 16.94
CA SER A 40 33.96 -50.25 18.26
C SER A 40 35.19 -49.79 19.07
N SER A 41 34.89 -49.30 20.30
CA SER A 41 35.55 -49.63 21.60
C SER A 41 36.99 -49.09 21.88
N SER A 42 37.46 -48.85 23.12
CA SER A 42 36.98 -49.22 24.48
C SER A 42 37.48 -48.27 25.61
N SER A 43 37.00 -48.49 26.84
CA SER A 43 37.67 -48.21 28.15
C SER A 43 37.76 -46.78 28.74
N SER A 44 36.80 -46.48 29.62
CA SER A 44 36.90 -45.86 30.97
C SER A 44 38.18 -45.15 31.46
N SER A 45 38.00 -43.95 32.02
CA SER A 45 38.59 -43.55 33.30
C SER A 45 37.66 -42.60 34.08
N SER A 46 37.69 -42.70 35.41
CA SER A 46 36.77 -42.05 36.36
C SER A 46 37.25 -40.68 36.84
N THR A 47 36.34 -39.75 37.16
CA THR A 47 36.57 -38.67 38.16
C THR A 47 35.27 -37.97 38.59
N ASP A 48 35.19 -37.67 39.88
CA ASP A 48 34.27 -36.84 40.67
C ASP A 48 32.87 -36.39 40.19
N PHE A 49 31.89 -36.70 41.05
CA PHE A 49 30.57 -36.08 41.08
C PHE A 49 30.65 -34.62 41.52
N SER A 50 30.61 -33.67 40.56
CA SER A 50 30.42 -32.25 40.87
C SER A 50 28.96 -31.81 40.67
N ASP A 51 28.24 -31.56 41.77
CA ASP A 51 26.85 -31.09 41.76
C ASP A 51 26.72 -29.66 41.22
N SER A 52 26.46 -29.51 39.92
CA SER A 52 26.12 -28.20 39.33
C SER A 52 25.30 -28.20 38.03
N ASP A 53 24.97 -29.36 37.46
CA ASP A 53 24.44 -29.43 36.10
C ASP A 53 22.95 -29.03 35.96
N GLN A 54 22.16 -29.19 37.02
CA GLN A 54 20.74 -28.80 37.09
C GLN A 54 20.51 -27.30 36.73
N LYS A 55 21.41 -26.41 37.18
CA LYS A 55 21.25 -24.94 37.03
C LYS A 55 21.47 -24.48 35.58
N LEU A 56 22.36 -25.13 34.84
CA LEU A 56 22.70 -24.81 33.45
C LEU A 56 21.62 -25.28 32.47
N LYS A 57 21.12 -26.51 32.62
CA LYS A 57 20.01 -27.05 31.81
C LYS A 57 18.72 -26.20 31.96
N LYS A 58 18.41 -25.73 33.17
CA LYS A 58 17.27 -24.82 33.45
C LYS A 58 17.46 -23.43 32.80
N LYS A 59 18.66 -22.85 32.83
CA LYS A 59 19.00 -21.59 32.13
C LYS A 59 18.88 -21.71 30.59
N ARG A 60 19.38 -22.78 29.97
CA ARG A 60 19.29 -23.01 28.50
C ARG A 60 17.83 -23.20 28.04
N LYS A 61 17.00 -23.94 28.79
CA LYS A 61 15.56 -24.08 28.52
C LYS A 61 14.82 -22.73 28.62
N LYS A 62 15.12 -21.88 29.62
CA LYS A 62 14.56 -20.50 29.70
C LYS A 62 14.96 -19.65 28.49
N LYS A 63 16.25 -19.59 28.10
CA LYS A 63 16.70 -18.79 26.93
C LYS A 63 15.99 -19.20 25.62
N LYS A 64 15.88 -20.51 25.32
CA LYS A 64 15.13 -21.00 24.14
C LYS A 64 13.65 -20.57 24.19
N LYS A 65 12.97 -20.70 25.33
CA LYS A 65 11.55 -20.30 25.50
C LYS A 65 11.34 -18.79 25.27
N HIS A 66 12.30 -17.95 25.68
CA HIS A 66 12.28 -16.50 25.39
C HIS A 66 12.49 -16.19 23.89
N HIS A 67 13.40 -16.88 23.19
CA HIS A 67 13.59 -16.70 21.74
C HIS A 67 12.35 -17.09 20.93
N HIS A 68 11.72 -18.23 21.22
CA HIS A 68 10.48 -18.60 20.53
C HIS A 68 9.32 -17.62 20.83
N ARG A 69 9.23 -17.09 22.05
CA ARG A 69 8.25 -16.04 22.41
C ARG A 69 8.52 -14.72 21.67
N SER A 70 9.78 -14.33 21.48
CA SER A 70 10.15 -13.10 20.77
C SER A 70 9.94 -13.22 19.25
N GLN A 71 10.30 -14.36 18.63
CA GLN A 71 9.99 -14.67 17.23
C GLN A 71 8.47 -14.69 16.99
N LYS A 72 7.70 -15.46 17.77
CA LYS A 72 6.22 -15.50 17.66
C LYS A 72 5.58 -14.11 17.80
N LYS A 73 6.14 -13.20 18.61
CA LYS A 73 5.73 -11.79 18.72
C LYS A 73 6.13 -10.96 17.48
N LYS A 74 7.33 -11.17 16.92
CA LYS A 74 7.83 -10.55 15.68
C LYS A 74 6.96 -10.96 14.48
N ASP A 75 6.59 -12.23 14.37
CA ASP A 75 5.79 -12.73 13.24
C ASP A 75 4.30 -12.39 13.37
N LYS A 76 3.71 -12.38 14.58
CA LYS A 76 2.39 -11.76 14.80
C LYS A 76 2.39 -10.27 14.39
N ARG A 77 3.45 -9.51 14.71
CA ARG A 77 3.62 -8.11 14.24
C ARG A 77 3.75 -8.01 12.72
N LYS A 78 4.53 -8.88 12.06
CA LYS A 78 4.62 -8.94 10.60
C LYS A 78 3.26 -9.26 9.95
N LYS A 79 2.53 -10.27 10.45
CA LYS A 79 1.19 -10.64 9.95
C LYS A 79 0.20 -9.48 10.08
N LYS A 80 0.16 -8.81 11.25
CA LYS A 80 -0.66 -7.59 11.46
C LYS A 80 -0.25 -6.41 10.57
N LYS A 81 1.03 -6.26 10.21
CA LYS A 81 1.51 -5.25 9.25
C LYS A 81 1.11 -5.60 7.81
N LYS A 82 1.19 -6.88 7.41
CA LYS A 82 0.73 -7.36 6.09
C LYS A 82 -0.78 -7.16 5.91
N THR A 83 -1.61 -7.63 6.85
CA THR A 83 -3.07 -7.47 6.77
C THR A 83 -3.50 -6.00 6.80
N LYS A 84 -2.86 -5.15 7.60
CA LYS A 84 -3.12 -3.70 7.59
C LYS A 84 -2.77 -3.04 6.24
N ARG A 85 -1.69 -3.47 5.58
CA ARG A 85 -1.31 -3.02 4.22
C ARG A 85 -2.30 -3.50 3.14
N GLN A 86 -2.82 -4.72 3.26
CA GLN A 86 -3.84 -5.23 2.35
C GLN A 86 -5.16 -4.47 2.54
N HIS A 87 -5.59 -4.26 3.79
CA HIS A 87 -6.82 -3.51 4.09
C HIS A 87 -6.75 -2.05 3.61
N SER A 88 -5.59 -1.37 3.72
CA SER A 88 -5.45 -0.01 3.19
C SER A 88 -5.54 0.07 1.65
N LYS A 89 -5.16 -1.01 0.94
CA LYS A 89 -5.25 -1.10 -0.53
C LYS A 89 -6.65 -1.45 -1.06
N ARG A 90 -7.59 -1.94 -0.23
CA ARG A 90 -8.96 -2.22 -0.68
C ARG A 90 -9.61 -0.95 -1.22
N ARG A 91 -10.58 -1.05 -2.15
CA ARG A 91 -11.37 0.13 -2.58
C ARG A 91 -12.25 0.62 -1.42
N ALA A 92 -12.36 1.93 -1.23
CA ALA A 92 -13.28 2.49 -0.26
C ALA A 92 -14.73 2.24 -0.72
N ARG A 93 -15.63 1.86 0.21
CA ARG A 93 -17.05 1.63 -0.11
C ARG A 93 -18.00 2.71 0.42
N HIS A 94 -17.63 3.39 1.50
CA HIS A 94 -18.50 4.36 2.18
C HIS A 94 -17.83 5.75 2.29
N PRO A 95 -18.60 6.86 2.31
CA PRO A 95 -18.05 8.21 2.46
C PRO A 95 -17.19 8.38 3.73
N GLN A 96 -17.59 7.75 4.83
CA GLN A 96 -16.80 7.74 6.07
C GLN A 96 -15.40 7.11 5.90
N GLU A 97 -15.26 6.12 5.01
CA GLU A 97 -13.98 5.47 4.73
C GLU A 97 -13.06 6.37 3.88
N VAL A 98 -13.65 7.12 2.94
CA VAL A 98 -12.96 8.20 2.21
C VAL A 98 -12.39 9.20 3.19
N LEU A 99 -13.20 9.77 4.09
CA LEU A 99 -12.73 10.73 5.11
C LEU A 99 -11.58 10.15 5.96
N LYS A 100 -11.72 8.90 6.42
CA LYS A 100 -10.68 8.19 7.19
C LYS A 100 -9.38 7.98 6.39
N ARG A 101 -9.43 7.90 5.06
CA ARG A 101 -8.24 7.79 4.18
C ARG A 101 -7.64 9.17 3.89
N TYR A 102 -8.45 10.14 3.50
CA TYR A 102 -8.05 11.53 3.24
C TYR A 102 -7.33 12.12 4.46
N ASN A 103 -7.90 11.97 5.66
CA ASN A 103 -7.29 12.42 6.91
C ASN A 103 -5.94 11.73 7.23
N LYS A 104 -5.69 10.50 6.76
CA LYS A 104 -4.37 9.85 6.87
C LYS A 104 -3.37 10.44 5.89
N VAL A 105 -3.79 10.76 4.66
CA VAL A 105 -2.93 11.41 3.66
C VAL A 105 -2.58 12.82 4.12
N LEU A 106 -3.55 13.60 4.59
CA LEU A 106 -3.33 14.92 5.17
C LEU A 106 -2.34 14.85 6.36
N LYS A 107 -2.52 13.92 7.29
CA LYS A 107 -1.58 13.68 8.41
C LYS A 107 -0.19 13.19 7.96
N ALA A 108 -0.05 12.65 6.74
CA ALA A 108 1.24 12.28 6.17
C ALA A 108 1.90 13.47 5.44
N PHE A 109 1.11 14.29 4.75
CA PHE A 109 1.51 15.53 4.09
C PHE A 109 2.03 16.56 5.12
N LYS A 110 1.25 16.83 6.18
CA LYS A 110 1.63 17.70 7.31
C LYS A 110 2.96 17.33 8.02
N LYS A 111 3.50 16.14 7.77
CA LYS A 111 4.82 15.72 8.27
C LYS A 111 5.94 15.99 7.26
N GLY A 112 5.88 17.12 6.55
CA GLY A 112 6.87 17.58 5.57
C GLY A 112 7.05 16.67 4.36
N ARG A 113 6.04 15.86 3.97
CA ARG A 113 6.17 14.90 2.86
C ARG A 113 5.52 15.44 1.59
N LYS A 114 6.22 15.35 0.45
CA LYS A 114 5.63 15.50 -0.89
C LYS A 114 4.36 14.65 -1.01
N LEU A 115 3.32 15.17 -1.70
CA LEU A 115 2.01 14.49 -1.78
C LEU A 115 2.12 13.05 -2.31
N SER A 116 2.97 12.80 -3.31
CA SER A 116 3.27 11.46 -3.85
C SER A 116 3.67 10.47 -2.77
N VAL A 117 4.60 10.86 -1.89
CA VAL A 117 5.08 10.06 -0.76
C VAL A 117 3.99 9.88 0.31
N ALA A 118 3.12 10.88 0.50
CA ALA A 118 1.97 10.77 1.39
C ALA A 118 0.94 9.73 0.88
N TYR A 119 0.61 9.74 -0.41
CA TYR A 119 -0.25 8.74 -1.07
C TYR A 119 0.30 7.32 -0.90
N GLN A 120 1.56 7.10 -1.27
CA GLN A 120 2.23 5.80 -1.14
C GLN A 120 2.29 5.29 0.31
N LYS A 121 2.52 6.18 1.29
CA LYS A 121 2.57 5.83 2.72
C LYS A 121 1.23 5.33 3.26
N VAL A 122 0.12 5.91 2.79
CA VAL A 122 -1.23 5.48 3.16
C VAL A 122 -1.70 4.29 2.33
N GLY A 123 -1.17 4.14 1.11
CA GLY A 123 -1.53 3.07 0.17
C GLY A 123 -2.80 3.37 -0.61
N VAL A 124 -2.97 4.64 -1.05
CA VAL A 124 -4.13 5.11 -1.83
C VAL A 124 -3.63 5.90 -3.03
N ASP A 125 -4.21 5.66 -4.21
CA ASP A 125 -3.81 6.31 -5.46
C ASP A 125 -4.24 7.78 -5.53
N ARG A 126 -3.46 8.60 -6.26
CA ARG A 126 -3.76 10.03 -6.50
C ARG A 126 -5.18 10.22 -7.02
N ASN A 127 -5.57 9.48 -8.06
CA ASN A 127 -6.88 9.61 -8.70
C ASN A 127 -8.03 9.23 -7.75
N THR A 128 -7.78 8.32 -6.79
CA THR A 128 -8.76 8.00 -5.74
C THR A 128 -8.90 9.13 -4.73
N ILE A 129 -7.83 9.85 -4.40
CA ILE A 129 -7.93 11.04 -3.53
C ILE A 129 -8.60 12.20 -4.27
N VAL A 130 -8.26 12.44 -5.55
CA VAL A 130 -8.83 13.52 -6.36
C VAL A 130 -10.33 13.30 -6.64
N SER A 131 -10.73 12.11 -7.09
CA SER A 131 -12.15 11.83 -7.40
C SER A 131 -13.07 11.85 -6.18
N ASN A 132 -12.54 11.58 -4.98
CA ASN A 132 -13.28 11.67 -3.73
C ASN A 132 -12.94 12.93 -2.91
N ALA A 133 -12.22 13.90 -3.48
CA ALA A 133 -11.92 15.18 -2.82
C ALA A 133 -13.19 15.98 -2.48
N PRO A 134 -14.22 16.08 -3.36
CA PRO A 134 -15.44 16.86 -3.06
C PRO A 134 -16.16 16.41 -1.79
N ILE A 135 -16.17 15.10 -1.51
CA ILE A 135 -16.70 14.52 -0.26
C ILE A 135 -15.99 15.11 0.96
N CYS A 136 -14.68 15.26 0.89
CA CYS A 136 -13.85 15.73 2.00
C CYS A 136 -13.89 17.26 2.12
N GLU A 137 -13.92 17.95 1.00
CA GLU A 137 -14.02 19.40 0.89
C GLU A 137 -15.35 19.89 1.48
N LEU A 138 -16.48 19.32 1.03
CA LEU A 138 -17.81 19.64 1.56
C LEU A 138 -17.96 19.27 3.03
N ALA A 139 -17.41 18.13 3.48
CA ALA A 139 -17.45 17.72 4.89
C ALA A 139 -16.67 18.65 5.84
N VAL A 140 -15.68 19.41 5.32
CA VAL A 140 -14.88 20.37 6.12
C VAL A 140 -15.48 21.77 6.06
N VAL A 141 -16.01 22.19 4.92
CA VAL A 141 -16.58 23.54 4.73
C VAL A 141 -18.05 23.61 5.18
N ALA A 142 -18.90 22.71 4.69
CA ALA A 142 -20.34 22.70 4.96
C ALA A 142 -20.78 21.38 5.63
N PRO A 143 -20.39 21.13 6.90
CA PRO A 143 -20.71 19.89 7.59
C PRO A 143 -22.22 19.67 7.80
N LYS A 144 -23.04 20.73 7.77
CA LYS A 144 -24.52 20.64 7.80
C LYS A 144 -25.05 20.01 6.51
N THR A 145 -24.69 20.59 5.35
CA THR A 145 -25.08 20.12 4.01
C THR A 145 -24.56 18.70 3.75
N TYR A 146 -23.32 18.42 4.15
CA TYR A 146 -22.75 17.08 4.08
C TYR A 146 -23.55 16.03 4.87
N LYS A 147 -24.02 16.37 6.09
CA LYS A 147 -24.89 15.47 6.88
C LYS A 147 -26.23 15.22 6.20
N SER A 148 -26.87 16.25 5.62
CA SER A 148 -28.11 16.10 4.87
C SER A 148 -27.94 15.12 3.69
N LEU A 149 -26.90 15.32 2.87
CA LEU A 149 -26.56 14.39 1.78
C LEU A 149 -26.27 12.97 2.26
N LEU A 150 -25.64 12.80 3.43
CA LEU A 150 -25.40 11.47 4.01
C LEU A 150 -26.69 10.77 4.44
N VAL A 151 -27.69 11.48 4.97
CA VAL A 151 -28.99 10.89 5.34
C VAL A 151 -29.74 10.45 4.08
N ALA A 152 -29.68 11.25 3.00
CA ALA A 152 -30.25 10.90 1.70
C ALA A 152 -29.50 9.79 0.93
N HIS A 153 -28.32 9.35 1.40
CA HIS A 153 -27.49 8.37 0.71
C HIS A 153 -27.83 6.93 1.12
N THR A 154 -28.54 6.21 0.25
CA THR A 154 -28.84 4.79 0.47
C THR A 154 -27.58 3.91 0.33
N PRO A 155 -27.42 2.82 1.10
CA PRO A 155 -26.19 2.00 1.11
C PRO A 155 -25.91 1.26 -0.21
N GLN A 156 -26.90 1.19 -1.11
CA GLN A 156 -26.80 0.59 -2.44
C GLN A 156 -26.19 1.56 -3.48
N GLN A 157 -26.24 2.88 -3.25
CA GLN A 157 -25.69 3.86 -4.18
C GLN A 157 -24.16 3.75 -4.28
N ARG A 158 -23.64 3.89 -5.51
CA ARG A 158 -22.19 3.89 -5.75
C ARG A 158 -21.56 5.16 -5.17
N LEU A 159 -20.49 5.01 -4.39
CA LEU A 159 -19.69 6.10 -3.80
C LEU A 159 -19.32 7.23 -4.79
N GLN A 160 -19.12 6.90 -6.07
CA GLN A 160 -18.83 7.88 -7.12
C GLN A 160 -20.02 8.84 -7.39
N TYR A 161 -21.26 8.37 -7.28
CA TYR A 161 -22.46 9.20 -7.45
C TYR A 161 -22.58 10.21 -6.29
N PHE A 162 -22.32 9.76 -5.07
CA PHE A 162 -22.23 10.64 -3.90
C PHE A 162 -21.11 11.69 -4.04
N ALA A 163 -19.95 11.31 -4.59
CA ALA A 163 -18.87 12.26 -4.89
C ALA A 163 -19.26 13.31 -5.92
N LYS A 164 -20.04 12.94 -6.95
CA LYS A 164 -20.61 13.88 -7.93
C LYS A 164 -21.61 14.85 -7.29
N LYS A 165 -22.56 14.38 -6.50
CA LYS A 165 -23.48 15.26 -5.74
C LYS A 165 -22.77 16.24 -4.82
N CYS A 166 -21.72 15.79 -4.12
CA CYS A 166 -20.91 16.69 -3.30
C CYS A 166 -20.15 17.73 -4.14
N LEU A 167 -19.79 17.41 -5.38
CA LEU A 167 -19.16 18.34 -6.31
C LEU A 167 -20.16 19.34 -6.89
N GLU A 168 -21.35 18.90 -7.30
CA GLU A 168 -22.42 19.75 -7.81
C GLU A 168 -22.79 20.84 -6.79
N VAL A 169 -22.98 20.47 -5.52
CA VAL A 169 -23.21 21.44 -4.42
C VAL A 169 -22.05 22.44 -4.28
N LEU A 170 -20.80 21.99 -4.38
CA LEU A 170 -19.65 22.90 -4.35
C LEU A 170 -19.54 23.79 -5.59
N GLN A 171 -20.02 23.36 -6.75
CA GLN A 171 -19.98 24.16 -7.99
C GLN A 171 -21.10 25.20 -8.05
N ASN A 172 -22.27 24.90 -7.48
CA ASN A 172 -23.40 25.82 -7.44
C ASN A 172 -23.16 27.00 -6.46
N ASP A 173 -22.43 26.77 -5.36
CA ASP A 173 -22.15 27.80 -4.35
C ASP A 173 -20.70 28.33 -4.44
N PRO A 174 -20.43 29.48 -5.09
CA PRO A 174 -19.07 30.03 -5.22
C PRO A 174 -18.42 30.40 -3.88
N ASN A 175 -19.24 30.70 -2.86
CA ASN A 175 -18.76 30.92 -1.49
C ASN A 175 -18.11 29.65 -0.90
N LEU A 176 -18.67 28.46 -1.16
CA LEU A 176 -18.08 27.21 -0.69
C LEU A 176 -16.73 26.93 -1.37
N LEU A 177 -16.55 27.30 -2.64
CA LEU A 177 -15.26 27.18 -3.33
C LEU A 177 -14.18 28.06 -2.70
N ARG A 178 -14.51 29.33 -2.41
CA ARG A 178 -13.62 30.27 -1.70
C ARG A 178 -13.21 29.72 -0.32
N ASP A 179 -14.16 29.17 0.42
CA ASP A 179 -13.88 28.50 1.69
C ASP A 179 -13.02 27.24 1.53
N VAL A 180 -13.25 26.41 0.51
CA VAL A 180 -12.40 25.24 0.20
C VAL A 180 -10.95 25.67 -0.03
N GLU A 181 -10.73 26.74 -0.79
CA GLU A 181 -9.39 27.31 -0.98
C GLU A 181 -8.79 27.84 0.32
N HIS A 182 -9.57 28.54 1.13
CA HIS A 182 -9.13 29.04 2.43
C HIS A 182 -8.74 27.90 3.39
N GLN A 183 -9.51 26.80 3.40
CA GLN A 183 -9.18 25.60 4.19
C GLN A 183 -8.00 24.81 3.60
N LYS A 184 -7.74 24.88 2.29
CA LYS A 184 -6.49 24.37 1.67
C LYS A 184 -5.28 25.20 2.11
N LYS A 185 -5.37 26.55 2.08
CA LYS A 185 -4.32 27.47 2.56
C LYS A 185 -4.03 27.29 4.06
N LYS A 186 -5.08 27.12 4.89
CA LYS A 186 -4.98 26.75 6.32
C LYS A 186 -4.47 25.32 6.58
N GLY A 187 -4.20 24.53 5.52
CA GLY A 187 -3.78 23.14 5.63
C GLY A 187 -4.80 22.23 6.32
N LYS A 188 -6.08 22.59 6.38
CA LYS A 188 -7.15 21.67 6.83
C LYS A 188 -7.58 20.72 5.72
N LEU A 189 -7.34 21.10 4.46
CA LEU A 189 -7.50 20.27 3.27
C LEU A 189 -6.15 20.01 2.59
N ILE A 190 -6.11 18.98 1.77
CA ILE A 190 -4.96 18.67 0.90
C ILE A 190 -5.02 19.64 -0.29
N PRO A 191 -3.94 20.36 -0.63
CA PRO A 191 -3.89 21.18 -1.85
C PRO A 191 -3.87 20.24 -3.07
N LEU A 192 -5.04 20.11 -3.69
CA LEU A 192 -5.25 19.32 -4.90
C LEU A 192 -5.58 20.30 -6.03
N SER A 193 -4.65 20.47 -6.97
CA SER A 193 -4.93 21.11 -8.26
C SER A 193 -5.89 20.21 -9.02
N LYS A 194 -7.12 20.67 -9.20
CA LYS A 194 -8.04 20.08 -10.16
C LYS A 194 -7.60 20.59 -11.53
N LYS A 195 -7.18 19.71 -12.45
CA LYS A 195 -7.28 20.06 -13.86
C LYS A 195 -8.79 20.10 -14.14
N MET A 196 -9.29 21.30 -14.39
CA MET A 196 -10.56 21.50 -15.08
C MET A 196 -10.32 21.25 -16.56
#